data_AF-A0A1D6IYL4-F1
#
_entry.id   AF-A0A1D6IYL4-F1
#
_cell.length_a   1.000
_cell.length_b   1.000
_cell.length_c   1.000
_cell.angle_alpha   90.00
_cell.angle_beta   90.00
_cell.angle_gamma   90.00
#
_symmetry.space_group_name_H-M   'P 1'
#
loop_
_entity.id
_entity.type
_entity.pdbx_description
1 polymer ?
#
loop_
_entity_poly.entity_id
_entity_poly.type
_entity_poly.pdbx_seq_one_letter_code
_entity_poly.pdbx_strand_id
1 'polypeptide(L)'
;MILCIAVTAGFKNQSQIGNAYGTAVVIVMLVTTFLMVPVMLLVWKSHWILVVIFLVLSLTVELPYFTACINKVDQGGWVPLVIAITFFVIMHVWHFCTVKRYEFEMHSKVSMAWILGLGPSLGLVRVPGIGFVYTELASGVPHIFSHFVTNLPAIHSVVVFVCVKYLPVYTVPAEERFIMKRIGPKNYHMFRCVARYGYKDIHKKDDNFEKMLLDRLLIFVRLESMMDGYSDSEDLTVMEHKAKRSTRSLQLIEKAGGNNTMSSTGDLSYSSSQDSIVLAKSPLTGNSLTRYSSQTPGDELEFLNRSKDAGVVHFLGNTVVQARRDSGILKKVAVNYVYAFLRKMCRENSVIFNVPHESLLNVGQIYYI
;
A
#
# COMPACT_ATOMS: atom_id res chain seq x y z
N MET A 1 30.93 -12.02 18.52
CA MET A 1 32.12 -12.80 18.92
C MET A 1 33.27 -12.64 17.92
N ILE A 2 33.17 -13.10 16.67
CA ILE A 2 34.26 -13.00 15.67
C ILE A 2 34.72 -11.55 15.42
N LEU A 3 33.79 -10.61 15.20
CA LEU A 3 34.13 -9.18 15.03
C LEU A 3 34.82 -8.57 16.24
N CYS A 4 34.41 -8.97 17.46
CA CYS A 4 35.04 -8.48 18.69
C CYS A 4 36.49 -8.96 18.79
N ILE A 5 36.74 -10.23 18.46
CA ILE A 5 38.10 -10.80 18.43
C ILE A 5 38.95 -10.09 17.37
N ALA A 6 38.40 -9.81 16.19
CA ALA A 6 39.10 -9.08 15.13
C ALA A 6 39.46 -7.65 15.55
N VAL A 7 38.57 -6.93 16.22
CA VAL A 7 38.82 -5.59 16.75
C VAL A 7 39.90 -5.63 17.83
N THR A 8 39.82 -6.55 18.80
CA THR A 8 40.83 -6.70 19.86
C THR A 8 42.19 -7.11 19.29
N ALA A 9 42.24 -7.98 18.28
CA ALA A 9 43.49 -8.34 17.61
C ALA A 9 44.09 -7.19 16.78
N GLY A 10 43.24 -6.32 16.22
CA GLY A 10 43.66 -5.12 15.50
C GLY A 10 44.23 -4.04 16.42
N PHE A 11 43.66 -3.88 17.62
CA PHE A 11 44.16 -2.96 18.65
C PHE A 11 45.18 -3.64 19.56
N LYS A 12 46.46 -3.58 19.17
CA LYS A 12 47.56 -4.14 19.98
C LYS A 12 47.80 -3.39 21.31
N ASN A 13 47.33 -2.14 21.41
CA ASN A 13 47.59 -1.27 22.57
C ASN A 13 46.29 -0.91 23.33
N GLN A 14 46.31 -1.05 24.66
CA GLN A 14 45.19 -0.70 25.55
C GLN A 14 44.80 0.80 25.49
N SER A 15 45.75 1.70 25.26
CA SER A 15 45.43 3.13 25.14
C SER A 15 44.63 3.47 23.89
N GLN A 16 44.90 2.78 22.77
CA GLN A 16 44.22 3.02 21.49
C GLN A 16 42.76 2.55 21.54
N ILE A 17 42.50 1.41 22.18
CA ILE A 17 41.13 0.91 22.35
C ILE A 17 40.31 1.81 23.28
N GLY A 18 40.95 2.39 24.32
CA GLY A 18 40.33 3.39 25.19
C GLY A 18 39.94 4.67 24.44
N ASN A 19 40.83 5.18 23.57
CA ASN A 19 40.55 6.34 22.74
C ASN A 19 39.41 6.08 21.74
N ALA A 20 39.36 4.90 21.13
CA ALA A 20 38.28 4.49 20.25
C ALA A 20 36.92 4.47 20.97
N TYR A 21 36.87 3.86 22.16
CA TYR A 21 35.66 3.83 22.98
C TYR A 21 35.22 5.23 23.39
N GLY A 22 36.14 6.07 23.88
CA GLY A 22 35.82 7.46 24.26
C GLY A 22 35.24 8.28 23.11
N THR A 23 35.80 8.11 21.90
CA THR A 23 35.29 8.77 20.69
C THR A 23 33.86 8.33 20.34
N ALA A 24 33.55 7.03 20.44
CA ALA A 24 32.19 6.54 20.19
C ALA A 24 31.19 7.04 21.24
N VAL A 25 31.58 7.03 22.52
CA VAL A 25 30.73 7.46 23.64
C VAL A 25 30.39 8.94 23.56
N VAL A 26 31.36 9.81 23.28
CA VAL A 26 31.06 11.24 23.19
C VAL A 26 30.14 11.59 22.02
N ILE A 27 30.27 10.89 20.89
CA ILE A 27 29.37 11.08 19.73
C ILE A 27 27.94 10.67 20.10
N VAL A 28 27.73 9.53 20.76
CA VAL A 28 26.38 9.12 21.17
C VAL A 28 25.79 10.04 22.24
N MET A 29 26.59 10.52 23.19
CA MET A 29 26.14 11.52 24.18
C MET A 29 25.63 12.79 23.49
N LEU A 30 26.42 13.34 22.56
CA LEU A 30 26.05 14.52 21.79
C LEU A 30 24.78 14.30 20.95
N VAL A 31 24.66 13.15 20.27
CA VAL A 31 23.44 12.79 19.54
C VAL A 31 22.23 12.67 20.46
N THR A 32 22.39 12.06 21.64
CA THR A 32 21.28 11.95 22.61
C THR A 32 20.85 13.30 23.15
N THR A 33 21.77 14.23 23.42
CA THR A 33 21.46 15.59 23.84
C THR A 33 20.64 16.32 22.77
N PHE A 34 21.00 16.20 21.49
CA PHE A 34 20.20 16.75 20.39
C PHE A 34 18.84 16.07 20.21
N LEU A 35 18.74 14.74 20.41
CA LEU A 35 17.48 14.01 20.34
C LEU A 35 16.56 14.28 21.53
N MET A 36 17.10 14.64 22.69
CA MET A 36 16.29 14.99 23.87
C MET A 36 15.58 16.33 23.71
N VAL A 37 16.14 17.28 22.94
CA VAL A 37 15.51 18.58 22.64
C VAL A 37 14.10 18.43 22.04
N PRO A 38 13.88 17.70 20.91
CA PRO A 38 12.54 17.50 20.37
C PRO A 38 11.65 16.67 21.29
N VAL A 39 12.18 15.77 22.12
CA VAL A 39 11.38 15.01 23.10
C VAL A 39 10.82 15.96 24.18
N MET A 40 11.65 16.85 24.74
CA MET A 40 11.21 17.82 25.75
C MET A 40 10.20 18.84 25.18
N LEU A 41 10.34 19.21 23.90
CA LEU A 41 9.43 20.14 23.23
C LEU A 41 8.12 19.48 22.79
N LEU A 42 8.17 18.32 22.13
CA LEU A 42 7.00 17.69 21.50
C LEU A 42 6.25 16.75 22.43
N VAL A 43 6.95 15.97 23.25
CA VAL A 43 6.33 14.96 24.14
C VAL A 43 5.99 15.58 25.50
N TRP A 44 6.95 16.27 26.12
CA TRP A 44 6.75 16.84 27.47
C TRP A 44 6.14 18.24 27.47
N LYS A 45 6.09 18.92 26.32
CA LYS A 45 5.56 20.29 26.17
C LYS A 45 6.16 21.27 27.19
N SER A 46 7.46 21.12 27.48
CA SER A 46 8.14 21.94 28.47
C SER A 46 8.34 23.38 27.97
N HIS A 47 8.48 24.34 28.89
CA HIS A 47 8.76 25.73 28.51
C HIS A 47 10.09 25.81 27.76
N TRP A 48 10.14 26.55 26.65
CA TRP A 48 11.31 26.60 25.76
C TRP A 48 12.59 27.04 26.50
N ILE A 49 12.45 27.87 27.53
CA ILE A 49 13.56 28.33 28.39
C ILE A 49 14.23 27.14 29.11
N LEU A 50 13.46 26.20 29.66
CA LEU A 50 14.01 25.03 30.34
C LEU A 50 14.78 24.12 29.37
N VAL A 51 14.28 23.98 28.13
CA VAL A 51 14.96 23.22 27.08
C VAL A 51 16.29 23.86 26.70
N VAL A 52 16.31 25.19 26.55
CA VAL A 52 17.55 25.94 26.28
C VAL A 52 18.54 25.82 27.43
N ILE A 53 18.09 25.93 28.69
CA ILE A 53 18.96 25.75 29.86
C ILE A 53 19.57 24.35 29.88
N PHE A 54 18.75 23.30 29.68
CA PHE A 54 19.22 21.92 29.62
C PHE A 54 20.26 21.71 28.49
N LEU A 55 19.97 22.24 27.29
CA LEU A 55 20.84 22.13 26.14
C LEU A 55 22.19 22.82 26.39
N VAL A 56 22.18 24.03 26.93
CA VAL A 56 23.40 24.80 27.24
C VAL A 56 24.22 24.09 28.31
N LEU A 57 23.60 23.62 29.39
CA LEU A 57 24.31 22.90 30.46
C LEU A 57 24.95 21.61 29.95
N SER A 58 24.22 20.82 29.16
CA SER A 58 24.71 19.56 28.61
C SER A 58 25.84 19.80 27.60
N LEU A 59 25.67 20.75 26.66
CA LEU A 59 26.71 21.09 25.69
C LEU A 59 27.98 21.66 26.34
N THR A 60 27.85 22.38 27.46
CA THR A 60 29.02 22.93 28.17
C THR A 60 29.94 21.80 28.69
N VAL A 61 29.38 20.65 29.05
CA VAL A 61 30.17 19.47 29.48
C VAL A 61 30.63 18.64 28.29
N GLU A 62 29.76 18.46 27.28
CA GLU A 62 30.02 17.58 26.15
C GLU A 62 30.99 18.16 25.12
N LEU A 63 30.92 19.47 24.83
CA LEU A 63 31.78 20.10 23.81
C LEU A 63 33.27 20.07 24.16
N PRO A 64 33.70 20.35 25.42
CA PRO A 64 35.10 20.20 25.80
C PRO A 64 35.57 18.74 25.73
N TYR A 65 34.72 17.80 26.16
CA TYR A 65 35.03 16.37 26.08
C TYR A 65 35.16 15.89 24.63
N PHE A 66 34.29 16.38 23.74
CA PHE A 66 34.34 16.12 22.30
C PHE A 66 35.61 16.69 21.68
N THR A 67 35.98 17.91 22.04
CA THR A 67 37.22 18.55 21.59
C THR A 67 38.45 17.73 21.99
N ALA A 68 38.48 17.22 23.23
CA ALA A 68 39.55 16.34 23.70
C ALA A 68 39.61 15.01 22.94
N CYS A 69 38.47 14.46 22.53
CA CYS A 69 38.39 13.21 21.76
C CYS A 69 38.79 13.41 20.29
N ILE A 70 38.39 14.51 19.65
CA ILE A 70 38.80 14.85 18.27
C ILE A 70 40.33 14.87 18.14
N ASN A 71 41.01 15.52 19.09
CA ASN A 71 42.48 15.63 19.08
C ASN A 71 43.19 14.27 19.22
N LYS A 72 42.48 13.22 19.63
CA LYS A 72 43.00 11.85 19.79
C LYS A 72 42.47 10.87 18.72
N VAL A 73 41.79 11.37 17.68
CA VAL A 73 41.25 10.52 16.60
C VAL A 73 42.36 9.76 15.88
N ASP A 74 43.50 10.40 15.64
CA ASP A 74 44.67 9.77 15.00
C ASP A 74 45.29 8.65 15.85
N GLN A 75 45.03 8.65 17.17
CA GLN A 75 45.53 7.67 18.12
C GLN A 75 44.57 6.48 18.33
N GLY A 76 43.63 6.25 17.40
CA GLY A 76 42.73 5.09 17.39
C GLY A 76 41.23 5.43 17.37
N GLY A 77 40.85 6.71 17.53
CA GLY A 77 39.46 7.17 17.45
C GLY A 77 38.85 7.08 16.04
N TRP A 78 39.66 6.93 15.00
CA TRP A 78 39.18 6.83 13.60
C TRP A 78 38.44 5.52 13.29
N VAL A 79 38.74 4.43 14.00
CA VAL A 79 38.15 3.11 13.72
C VAL A 79 36.61 3.07 13.89
N PRO A 80 36.03 3.48 15.04
CA PRO A 80 34.57 3.51 15.19
C PRO A 80 33.91 4.47 14.20
N LEU A 81 34.59 5.55 13.81
CA LEU A 81 34.10 6.50 12.81
C LEU A 81 34.00 5.84 11.43
N VAL A 82 35.03 5.12 10.99
CA VAL A 82 35.01 4.38 9.71
C VAL A 82 33.94 3.30 9.71
N ILE A 83 33.79 2.56 10.80
CA ILE A 83 32.73 1.55 10.95
C ILE A 83 31.35 2.21 10.85
N ALA A 84 31.13 3.33 11.55
CA ALA A 84 29.88 4.09 11.50
C ALA A 84 29.57 4.61 10.09
N ILE A 85 30.55 5.20 9.39
CA ILE A 85 30.38 5.65 8.00
C ILE A 85 30.03 4.47 7.08
N THR A 86 30.67 3.32 7.26
CA THR A 86 30.40 2.13 6.44
C THR A 86 28.95 1.68 6.59
N PHE A 87 28.45 1.54 7.82
CA PHE A 87 27.05 1.20 8.07
C PHE A 87 26.09 2.30 7.63
N PHE A 88 26.46 3.57 7.78
CA PHE A 88 25.65 4.70 7.32
C PHE A 88 25.47 4.67 5.81
N VAL A 89 26.54 4.42 5.03
CA VAL A 89 26.46 4.29 3.57
C VAL A 89 25.56 3.11 3.17
N ILE A 90 25.72 1.96 3.82
CA ILE A 90 24.88 0.77 3.57
C ILE A 90 23.40 1.10 3.81
N MET A 91 23.07 1.68 4.96
CA MET A 91 21.70 2.05 5.32
C MET A 91 21.14 3.13 4.41
N HIS A 92 21.95 4.14 4.06
CA HIS A 92 21.57 5.22 3.17
C HIS A 92 21.25 4.70 1.77
N VAL A 93 22.10 3.84 1.19
CA VAL A 93 21.85 3.21 -0.12
C VAL A 93 20.58 2.36 -0.09
N TRP A 94 20.40 1.55 0.96
CA TRP A 94 19.19 0.74 1.14
C TRP A 94 17.92 1.61 1.19
N HIS A 95 17.92 2.62 2.05
CA HIS A 95 16.80 3.54 2.22
C HIS A 95 16.50 4.28 0.91
N PHE A 96 17.51 4.87 0.27
CA PHE A 96 17.37 5.60 -0.98
C PHE A 96 16.75 4.74 -2.08
N CYS A 97 17.29 3.53 -2.31
CA CYS A 97 16.80 2.63 -3.36
C CYS A 97 15.38 2.13 -3.05
N THR A 98 15.08 1.81 -1.80
CA THR A 98 13.75 1.34 -1.39
C THR A 98 12.68 2.42 -1.56
N VAL A 99 12.98 3.66 -1.15
CA VAL A 99 12.08 4.80 -1.34
C VAL A 99 11.86 5.08 -2.82
N LYS A 100 12.94 5.10 -3.63
CA LYS A 100 12.82 5.35 -5.07
C LYS A 100 12.06 4.25 -5.80
N ARG A 101 12.22 2.98 -5.40
CA ARG A 101 11.44 1.86 -5.91
C ARG A 101 9.95 2.06 -5.63
N TYR A 102 9.60 2.40 -4.39
CA TYR A 102 8.23 2.65 -3.98
C TYR A 102 7.60 3.84 -4.71
N GLU A 103 8.35 4.94 -4.84
CA GLU A 103 7.94 6.13 -5.59
C GLU A 103 7.66 5.78 -7.05
N PHE A 104 8.56 5.05 -7.71
CA PHE A 104 8.37 4.59 -9.08
C PHE A 104 7.13 3.71 -9.24
N GLU A 105 6.88 2.79 -8.29
CA GLU A 105 5.70 1.93 -8.31
C GLU A 105 4.40 2.73 -8.12
N MET A 106 4.42 3.73 -7.25
CA MET A 106 3.28 4.62 -6.99
C MET A 106 2.97 5.51 -8.21
N HIS A 107 3.98 6.06 -8.88
CA HIS A 107 3.80 6.86 -10.09
C HIS A 107 3.38 6.02 -11.30
N SER A 108 3.89 4.80 -11.40
CA SER A 108 3.55 3.86 -12.48
C SER A 108 2.24 3.10 -12.23
N LYS A 109 1.43 3.53 -11.25
CA LYS A 109 0.12 2.91 -10.99
C LYS A 109 -0.75 3.00 -12.25
N VAL A 110 -1.32 1.87 -12.61
CA VAL A 110 -2.21 1.82 -13.78
C VAL A 110 -3.62 2.19 -13.34
N SER A 111 -4.29 3.04 -14.13
CA SER A 111 -5.65 3.46 -13.82
C SER A 111 -6.61 2.28 -13.89
N MET A 112 -7.63 2.27 -13.02
CA MET A 112 -8.66 1.23 -13.07
C MET A 112 -9.43 1.28 -14.38
N ALA A 113 -9.58 2.47 -14.95
CA ALA A 113 -10.19 2.68 -16.26
C ALA A 113 -9.46 1.92 -17.38
N TRP A 114 -8.12 1.82 -17.34
CA TRP A 114 -7.36 1.04 -18.33
C TRP A 114 -7.69 -0.46 -18.23
N ILE A 115 -7.74 -1.03 -17.03
CA ILE A 115 -8.05 -2.46 -16.80
C ILE A 115 -9.51 -2.77 -17.15
N LEU A 116 -10.41 -1.86 -16.84
CA LEU A 116 -11.83 -2.02 -17.20
C LEU A 116 -12.07 -1.80 -18.69
N GLY A 117 -11.25 -0.98 -19.35
CA GLY A 117 -11.23 -0.83 -20.81
C GLY A 117 -10.64 -2.04 -21.54
N LEU A 118 -9.77 -2.80 -20.88
CA LEU A 118 -9.22 -4.09 -21.33
C LEU A 118 -10.19 -5.27 -21.21
N GLY A 119 -11.49 -5.01 -21.05
CA GLY A 119 -12.53 -6.02 -21.03
C GLY A 119 -12.61 -6.87 -22.30
N PRO A 120 -13.77 -7.46 -22.63
CA PRO A 120 -13.90 -8.46 -23.71
C PRO A 120 -13.41 -8.02 -25.09
N SER A 121 -13.17 -6.72 -25.29
CA SER A 121 -12.54 -6.11 -26.47
C SER A 121 -11.08 -6.52 -26.72
N LEU A 122 -10.30 -6.94 -25.71
CA LEU A 122 -8.88 -7.29 -25.87
C LEU A 122 -8.53 -8.79 -25.82
N GLY A 123 -9.53 -9.67 -25.73
CA GLY A 123 -9.30 -11.12 -25.79
C GLY A 123 -8.62 -11.73 -24.54
N LEU A 124 -8.76 -11.11 -23.37
CA LEU A 124 -8.28 -11.70 -22.12
C LEU A 124 -9.04 -12.99 -21.80
N VAL A 125 -8.32 -14.11 -21.73
CA VAL A 125 -8.86 -15.40 -21.34
C VAL A 125 -8.99 -15.46 -19.83
N ARG A 126 -10.18 -15.82 -19.32
CA ARG A 126 -10.39 -16.07 -17.89
C ARG A 126 -10.25 -17.56 -17.58
N VAL A 127 -9.24 -17.90 -16.80
CA VAL A 127 -8.99 -19.26 -16.31
C VAL A 127 -9.75 -19.46 -15.00
N PRO A 128 -10.45 -20.59 -14.77
CA PRO A 128 -11.12 -20.84 -13.51
C PRO A 128 -10.11 -20.87 -12.34
N GLY A 129 -10.40 -20.15 -11.26
CA GLY A 129 -9.56 -20.11 -10.06
C GLY A 129 -9.55 -18.74 -9.38
N ILE A 130 -8.88 -18.66 -8.23
CA ILE A 130 -8.69 -17.40 -7.50
C ILE A 130 -7.22 -16.99 -7.57
N GLY A 131 -6.96 -15.81 -8.12
CA GLY A 131 -5.62 -15.21 -8.19
C GLY A 131 -5.40 -14.17 -7.09
N PHE A 132 -4.53 -14.45 -6.12
CA PHE A 132 -4.08 -13.46 -5.14
C PHE A 132 -2.88 -12.68 -5.68
N VAL A 133 -3.05 -11.37 -5.89
CA VAL A 133 -1.98 -10.49 -6.37
C VAL A 133 -1.44 -9.66 -5.22
N TYR A 134 -0.27 -10.01 -4.71
CA TYR A 134 0.36 -9.28 -3.61
C TYR A 134 0.98 -7.97 -4.11
N THR A 135 0.64 -6.86 -3.46
CA THR A 135 1.10 -5.52 -3.85
C THR A 135 1.35 -4.62 -2.64
N GLU A 136 2.34 -3.72 -2.74
CA GLU A 136 2.59 -2.69 -1.73
C GLU A 136 1.64 -1.48 -1.88
N LEU A 137 0.86 -1.41 -2.96
CA LEU A 137 -0.06 -0.30 -3.28
C LEU A 137 -1.42 -0.46 -2.59
N ALA A 138 -1.77 0.53 -1.77
CA ALA A 138 -3.09 0.58 -1.12
C ALA A 138 -4.22 1.01 -2.08
N SER A 139 -3.88 1.65 -3.21
CA SER A 139 -4.83 2.12 -4.22
C SER A 139 -4.23 1.96 -5.62
N GLY A 140 -5.08 1.71 -6.62
CA GLY A 140 -4.65 1.41 -7.99
C GLY A 140 -4.07 0.00 -8.14
N VAL A 141 -3.78 -0.40 -9.36
CA VAL A 141 -3.30 -1.74 -9.71
C VAL A 141 -1.83 -1.60 -10.02
N PRO A 142 -0.98 -2.46 -9.45
CA PRO A 142 0.44 -2.34 -9.66
C PRO A 142 0.79 -2.56 -11.13
N HIS A 143 1.78 -1.81 -11.62
CA HIS A 143 2.25 -1.88 -13.00
C HIS A 143 2.63 -3.30 -13.43
N ILE A 144 3.20 -4.09 -12.51
CA ILE A 144 3.56 -5.49 -12.75
C ILE A 144 2.40 -6.33 -13.28
N PHE A 145 1.18 -6.04 -12.83
CA PHE A 145 -0.02 -6.76 -13.26
C PHE A 145 -0.37 -6.38 -14.70
N SER A 146 -0.26 -5.10 -15.06
CA SER A 146 -0.42 -4.64 -16.44
C SER A 146 0.60 -5.29 -17.37
N HIS A 147 1.88 -5.30 -16.97
CA HIS A 147 2.96 -5.97 -17.71
C HIS A 147 2.73 -7.48 -17.85
N PHE A 148 2.21 -8.14 -16.82
CA PHE A 148 1.84 -9.54 -16.89
C PHE A 148 0.74 -9.78 -17.92
N VAL A 149 -0.37 -9.04 -17.82
CA VAL A 149 -1.54 -9.19 -18.70
C VAL A 149 -1.20 -8.91 -20.17
N THR A 150 -0.30 -7.97 -20.46
CA THR A 150 0.13 -7.68 -21.84
C THR A 150 0.99 -8.80 -22.45
N ASN A 151 1.77 -9.51 -21.64
CA ASN A 151 2.62 -10.62 -22.11
C ASN A 151 1.88 -11.96 -22.11
N LEU A 152 0.97 -12.15 -21.15
CA LEU A 152 0.15 -13.32 -20.97
C LEU A 152 -1.30 -12.85 -20.82
N PRO A 153 -2.10 -12.87 -21.89
CA PRO A 153 -3.49 -12.41 -21.88
C PRO A 153 -4.41 -13.44 -21.21
N ALA A 154 -4.04 -13.91 -20.01
CA ALA A 154 -4.77 -14.86 -19.20
C ALA A 154 -4.82 -14.40 -17.74
N ILE A 155 -6.02 -14.29 -17.18
CA ILE A 155 -6.23 -13.92 -15.77
C ILE A 155 -7.15 -14.94 -15.09
N HIS A 156 -7.09 -15.02 -13.77
CA HIS A 156 -8.02 -15.86 -13.00
C HIS A 156 -9.45 -15.32 -13.05
N SER A 157 -10.44 -16.19 -12.89
CA SER A 157 -11.86 -15.85 -12.90
C SER A 157 -12.21 -14.85 -11.80
N VAL A 158 -11.53 -14.97 -10.65
CA VAL A 158 -11.57 -14.02 -9.53
C VAL A 158 -10.15 -13.55 -9.23
N VAL A 159 -9.95 -12.23 -9.17
CA VAL A 159 -8.64 -11.64 -8.85
C VAL A 159 -8.75 -10.78 -7.61
N VAL A 160 -7.89 -11.03 -6.63
CA VAL A 160 -7.87 -10.29 -5.36
C VAL A 160 -6.50 -9.64 -5.17
N PHE A 161 -6.45 -8.31 -5.20
CA PHE A 161 -5.22 -7.56 -4.90
C PHE A 161 -5.04 -7.45 -3.39
N VAL A 162 -4.03 -8.14 -2.86
CA VAL A 162 -3.73 -8.20 -1.43
C VAL A 162 -2.62 -7.20 -1.09
N CYS A 163 -2.95 -6.23 -0.25
CA CYS A 163 -2.02 -5.21 0.22
C CYS A 163 -1.82 -5.34 1.73
N VAL A 164 -0.62 -5.76 2.14
CA VAL A 164 -0.31 -5.92 3.58
C VAL A 164 0.34 -4.65 4.11
N LYS A 165 -0.22 -4.08 5.19
CA LYS A 165 0.27 -2.88 5.85
C LYS A 165 0.48 -3.13 7.34
N TYR A 166 1.68 -2.79 7.81
CA TYR A 166 2.01 -2.82 9.23
C TYR A 166 1.69 -1.46 9.86
N LEU A 167 0.88 -1.45 10.91
CA LEU A 167 0.50 -0.27 11.66
C LEU A 167 1.31 -0.19 12.97
N PRO A 168 1.56 1.02 13.50
CA PRO A 168 2.27 1.23 14.76
C PRO A 168 1.37 0.93 15.99
N VAL A 169 0.64 -0.18 15.97
CA VAL A 169 -0.26 -0.64 17.03
C VAL A 169 0.12 -2.06 17.45
N TYR A 170 -0.20 -2.44 18.69
CA TYR A 170 0.20 -3.74 19.25
C TYR A 170 -0.37 -4.91 18.45
N THR A 171 -1.69 -4.96 18.36
CA THR A 171 -2.45 -5.95 17.60
C THR A 171 -3.65 -5.26 16.98
N VAL A 172 -3.95 -5.60 15.74
CA VAL A 172 -5.15 -5.14 15.03
C VAL A 172 -6.29 -6.13 15.30
N PRO A 173 -7.50 -5.66 15.69
CA PRO A 173 -8.64 -6.56 15.90
C PRO A 173 -8.99 -7.32 14.62
N ALA A 174 -9.46 -8.56 14.76
CA ALA A 174 -9.70 -9.46 13.63
C ALA A 174 -10.73 -8.92 12.61
N GLU A 175 -11.64 -8.05 13.06
CA GLU A 175 -12.68 -7.40 12.25
C GLU A 175 -12.10 -6.34 11.31
N GLU A 176 -11.12 -5.55 11.77
CA GLU A 176 -10.48 -4.51 10.97
C GLU A 176 -9.21 -4.98 10.25
N ARG A 177 -8.82 -6.24 10.49
CA ARG A 177 -7.61 -6.85 9.93
C ARG A 177 -7.68 -7.01 8.43
N PHE A 178 -8.85 -7.31 7.86
CA PHE A 178 -9.04 -7.47 6.41
C PHE A 178 -10.13 -6.54 5.91
N ILE A 179 -9.73 -5.50 5.19
CA ILE A 179 -10.66 -4.56 4.58
C ILE A 179 -10.80 -4.92 3.12
N MET A 180 -11.98 -5.43 2.76
CA MET A 180 -12.33 -5.79 1.40
C MET A 180 -13.00 -4.61 0.68
N LYS A 181 -12.67 -4.41 -0.59
CA LYS A 181 -13.34 -3.46 -1.49
C LYS A 181 -13.43 -4.05 -2.89
N ARG A 182 -14.55 -3.87 -3.59
CA ARG A 182 -14.69 -4.24 -4.99
C ARG A 182 -13.93 -3.25 -5.89
N ILE A 183 -13.30 -3.77 -6.95
CA ILE A 183 -12.63 -2.97 -7.98
C ILE A 183 -13.43 -3.07 -9.27
N GLY A 184 -14.04 -1.97 -9.70
CA GLY A 184 -14.81 -1.90 -10.93
C GLY A 184 -16.19 -2.56 -10.86
N PRO A 185 -16.87 -2.75 -12.01
CA PRO A 185 -18.20 -3.34 -12.08
C PRO A 185 -18.22 -4.81 -11.60
N LYS A 186 -19.37 -5.26 -11.11
CA LYS A 186 -19.56 -6.62 -10.56
C LYS A 186 -19.09 -7.74 -11.50
N ASN A 187 -19.31 -7.56 -12.80
CA ASN A 187 -18.97 -8.52 -13.86
C ASN A 187 -17.47 -8.87 -13.95
N TYR A 188 -16.59 -8.05 -13.37
CA TYR A 188 -15.15 -8.29 -13.44
C TYR A 188 -14.63 -9.20 -12.32
N HIS A 189 -15.39 -9.42 -11.24
CA HIS A 189 -14.98 -10.20 -10.05
C HIS A 189 -13.55 -9.86 -9.57
N MET A 190 -13.22 -8.57 -9.53
CA MET A 190 -11.95 -8.06 -9.04
C MET A 190 -12.16 -7.42 -7.68
N PHE A 191 -11.34 -7.81 -6.71
CA PHE A 191 -11.43 -7.34 -5.34
C PHE A 191 -10.08 -6.81 -4.86
N ARG A 192 -10.13 -5.94 -3.87
CA ARG A 192 -8.98 -5.47 -3.11
C ARG A 192 -9.13 -5.92 -1.68
N CYS A 193 -8.07 -6.46 -1.12
CA CYS A 193 -7.94 -6.66 0.30
C CYS A 193 -6.79 -5.82 0.84
N VAL A 194 -7.05 -4.99 1.84
CA VAL A 194 -6.00 -4.37 2.65
C VAL A 194 -5.92 -5.11 3.98
N ALA A 195 -4.83 -5.86 4.16
CA ALA A 195 -4.58 -6.61 5.38
C ALA A 195 -3.71 -5.77 6.35
N ARG A 196 -4.24 -5.44 7.52
CA ARG A 196 -3.60 -4.58 8.53
C ARG A 196 -3.05 -5.40 9.68
N TYR A 197 -1.78 -5.18 10.01
CA TYR A 197 -1.08 -5.95 11.04
C TYR A 197 -0.41 -5.04 12.06
N GLY A 198 -0.53 -5.36 13.34
CA GLY A 198 0.26 -4.73 14.40
C GLY A 198 1.68 -5.28 14.48
N TYR A 199 2.53 -4.68 15.31
CA TYR A 199 3.93 -5.12 15.46
C TYR A 199 4.06 -6.49 16.15
N LYS A 200 3.06 -6.94 16.92
CA LYS A 200 3.03 -8.30 17.50
C LYS A 200 2.35 -9.32 16.60
N ASP A 201 1.63 -8.89 15.57
CA ASP A 201 0.86 -9.76 14.68
C ASP A 201 1.77 -10.43 13.64
N ILE A 202 2.80 -11.13 14.11
CA ILE A 202 3.76 -11.84 13.26
C ILE A 202 3.05 -13.06 12.66
N HIS A 203 3.09 -13.20 11.34
CA HIS A 203 2.62 -14.38 10.62
C HIS A 203 3.30 -15.64 11.18
N LYS A 204 2.56 -16.49 11.87
CA LYS A 204 3.05 -17.81 12.28
C LYS A 204 2.94 -18.76 11.10
N LYS A 205 3.87 -19.71 11.01
CA LYS A 205 4.00 -20.70 9.93
C LYS A 205 2.74 -21.58 9.74
N ASP A 206 1.87 -21.65 10.76
CA ASP A 206 0.59 -22.38 10.75
C ASP A 206 -0.64 -21.48 10.50
N ASP A 207 -0.46 -20.18 10.24
CA ASP A 207 -1.58 -19.29 9.99
C ASP A 207 -2.21 -19.61 8.63
N ASN A 208 -3.48 -20.03 8.65
CA ASN A 208 -4.35 -20.18 7.49
C ASN A 208 -4.69 -18.80 6.87
N PHE A 209 -3.69 -17.97 6.55
CA PHE A 209 -3.87 -16.62 5.99
C PHE A 209 -4.76 -16.66 4.75
N GLU A 210 -4.50 -17.62 3.86
CA GLU A 210 -5.30 -17.84 2.65
C GLU A 210 -6.77 -18.14 3.00
N LYS A 211 -7.04 -19.04 3.94
CA LYS A 211 -8.42 -19.38 4.33
C LYS A 211 -9.13 -18.19 4.96
N MET A 212 -8.45 -17.47 5.86
CA MET A 212 -9.01 -16.28 6.50
C MET A 212 -9.31 -15.16 5.48
N LEU A 213 -8.46 -15.00 4.47
CA LEU A 213 -8.67 -14.06 3.38
C LEU A 213 -9.88 -14.48 2.51
N LEU A 214 -9.99 -15.76 2.18
CA LEU A 214 -11.12 -16.32 1.42
C LEU A 214 -12.43 -16.21 2.19
N ASP A 215 -12.44 -16.54 3.49
CA ASP A 215 -13.63 -16.45 4.34
C ASP A 215 -14.10 -14.99 4.43
N ARG A 216 -13.17 -14.04 4.59
CA ARG A 216 -13.48 -12.61 4.56
C ARG A 216 -14.01 -12.15 3.21
N LEU A 217 -13.52 -12.70 2.10
CA LEU A 217 -14.01 -12.41 0.76
C LEU A 217 -15.45 -12.92 0.58
N LEU A 218 -15.74 -14.15 1.01
CA LEU A 218 -17.07 -14.75 0.95
C LEU A 218 -18.08 -13.97 1.79
N ILE A 219 -17.70 -13.57 3.00
CA ILE A 219 -18.52 -12.73 3.88
C ILE A 219 -18.80 -11.37 3.23
N PHE A 220 -17.79 -10.75 2.63
CA PHE A 220 -17.94 -9.46 1.95
C PHE A 220 -18.94 -9.54 0.79
N VAL A 221 -18.82 -10.54 -0.09
CA VAL A 221 -19.75 -10.73 -1.23
C VAL A 221 -21.17 -11.01 -0.74
N ARG A 222 -21.32 -11.83 0.32
CA ARG A 222 -22.64 -12.06 0.93
C ARG A 222 -23.25 -10.76 1.47
N LEU A 223 -22.49 -9.97 2.23
CA LEU A 223 -22.97 -8.70 2.79
C LEU A 223 -23.35 -7.69 1.70
N GLU A 224 -22.50 -7.52 0.68
CA GLU A 224 -22.77 -6.65 -0.47
C GLU A 224 -24.09 -7.03 -1.13
N SER A 225 -24.30 -8.34 -1.38
CA SER A 225 -25.52 -8.85 -1.99
C SER A 225 -26.80 -8.63 -1.15
N MET A 226 -26.67 -8.65 0.19
CA MET A 226 -27.78 -8.35 1.11
C MET A 226 -28.13 -6.87 1.11
N MET A 227 -27.11 -6.00 0.98
CA MET A 227 -27.30 -4.55 0.91
C MET A 227 -27.93 -4.12 -0.42
N ASP A 228 -27.53 -4.73 -1.54
CA ASP A 228 -28.14 -4.47 -2.85
C ASP A 228 -29.63 -4.82 -2.88
N GLY A 229 -30.02 -5.94 -2.25
CA GLY A 229 -31.43 -6.37 -2.17
C GLY A 229 -32.33 -5.43 -1.36
N TYR A 230 -31.76 -4.61 -0.47
CA TYR A 230 -32.53 -3.61 0.29
C TYR A 230 -32.81 -2.36 -0.54
N SER A 231 -31.89 -1.97 -1.43
CA SER A 231 -32.05 -0.79 -2.29
C SER A 231 -33.13 -0.95 -3.35
N ASP A 232 -33.36 -2.18 -3.85
CA ASP A 232 -34.45 -2.48 -4.78
C ASP A 232 -35.84 -2.59 -4.10
N SER A 233 -35.87 -2.66 -2.76
CA SER A 233 -37.10 -2.84 -1.98
C SER A 233 -37.80 -1.50 -1.65
N GLU A 234 -37.07 -0.38 -1.66
CA GLU A 234 -37.66 0.94 -1.39
C GLU A 234 -38.34 1.55 -2.63
N ASP A 235 -37.92 1.20 -3.85
CA ASP A 235 -38.56 1.68 -5.08
C ASP A 235 -39.85 0.92 -5.46
N LEU A 236 -40.07 -0.29 -4.93
CA LEU A 236 -41.26 -1.08 -5.25
C LEU A 236 -42.49 -0.72 -4.40
N THR A 237 -42.31 -0.09 -3.24
CA THR A 237 -43.43 0.28 -2.35
C THR A 237 -44.09 1.62 -2.71
N VAL A 238 -43.42 2.46 -3.52
CA VAL A 238 -43.94 3.78 -3.93
C VAL A 238 -44.79 3.71 -5.22
N MET A 239 -44.65 2.65 -6.03
CA MET A 239 -45.40 2.48 -7.29
C MET A 239 -46.82 1.90 -7.11
N GLU A 240 -47.08 1.12 -6.05
CA GLU A 240 -48.36 0.42 -5.91
C GLU A 240 -49.49 1.30 -5.35
N HIS A 241 -49.17 2.39 -4.65
CA HIS A 241 -50.18 3.29 -4.08
C HIS A 241 -50.67 4.40 -5.03
N LYS A 242 -50.04 4.59 -6.20
CA LYS A 242 -50.41 5.65 -7.15
C LYS A 242 -51.31 5.18 -8.30
N ALA A 243 -51.45 3.87 -8.51
CA ALA A 243 -52.23 3.31 -9.63
C ALA A 243 -53.75 3.20 -9.39
N LYS A 244 -54.26 3.48 -8.18
CA LYS A 244 -55.70 3.35 -7.86
C LYS A 244 -56.48 4.66 -7.69
N ARG A 245 -55.89 5.83 -8.01
CA ARG A 245 -56.57 7.13 -7.80
C ARG A 245 -56.64 8.08 -8.99
N SER A 246 -56.27 7.65 -10.20
CA SER A 246 -56.32 8.53 -11.39
C SER A 246 -57.04 7.87 -12.56
N THR A 247 -58.32 7.57 -12.37
CA THR A 247 -59.25 7.22 -13.47
C THR A 247 -60.57 7.95 -13.28
N ARG A 248 -60.52 9.27 -13.04
CA ARG A 248 -61.66 10.17 -13.27
C ARG A 248 -61.26 11.63 -13.08
N SER A 249 -60.77 12.25 -14.14
CA SER A 249 -60.98 13.69 -14.49
C SER A 249 -59.86 14.19 -15.40
N LEU A 250 -59.92 13.83 -16.68
CA LEU A 250 -59.24 14.60 -17.72
C LEU A 250 -60.30 15.03 -18.72
N GLN A 251 -60.93 16.16 -18.41
CA GLN A 251 -61.62 16.97 -19.39
C GLN A 251 -61.47 18.45 -19.01
N LEU A 252 -60.85 19.17 -19.94
CA LEU A 252 -60.96 20.60 -20.23
C LEU A 252 -59.87 21.57 -19.69
N ILE A 253 -59.10 22.07 -20.69
CA ILE A 253 -58.88 23.50 -21.05
C ILE A 253 -58.05 24.34 -20.04
N GLU A 254 -56.79 24.72 -20.35
CA GLU A 254 -56.28 25.79 -21.25
C GLU A 254 -56.02 27.12 -20.50
N LYS A 255 -54.84 27.70 -20.80
CA LYS A 255 -54.46 29.14 -20.82
C LYS A 255 -54.04 29.92 -19.55
N ALA A 256 -52.90 30.62 -19.78
CA ALA A 256 -52.46 31.94 -19.28
C ALA A 256 -52.21 32.07 -17.75
N GLY A 257 -51.19 32.75 -17.21
CA GLY A 257 -50.28 33.80 -17.65
C GLY A 257 -50.20 34.86 -16.53
N GLY A 258 -49.00 35.23 -16.06
CA GLY A 258 -48.79 36.49 -15.29
C GLY A 258 -48.23 36.42 -13.85
N ASN A 259 -46.97 36.83 -13.72
CA ASN A 259 -46.37 37.83 -12.81
C ASN A 259 -46.28 37.66 -11.27
N ASN A 260 -45.00 37.71 -10.82
CA ASN A 260 -44.37 38.39 -9.67
C ASN A 260 -45.02 38.41 -8.27
N THR A 261 -44.33 37.82 -7.28
CA THR A 261 -43.85 38.53 -6.07
C THR A 261 -42.84 37.68 -5.27
N MET A 262 -42.06 38.36 -4.44
CA MET A 262 -40.76 38.02 -3.87
C MET A 262 -40.86 37.87 -2.35
N SER A 263 -40.20 36.88 -1.74
CA SER A 263 -39.65 36.99 -0.38
C SER A 263 -38.68 35.83 -0.04
N SER A 264 -37.48 36.23 0.38
CA SER A 264 -36.36 35.46 0.95
C SER A 264 -36.77 34.42 1.99
N THR A 265 -35.96 33.38 2.27
CA THR A 265 -34.86 33.41 3.27
C THR A 265 -33.96 32.18 3.07
N GLY A 266 -32.67 32.33 3.38
CA GLY A 266 -31.58 31.47 2.91
C GLY A 266 -31.40 30.14 3.66
N ASP A 267 -30.55 29.29 3.09
CA ASP A 267 -29.30 28.90 3.76
C ASP A 267 -28.32 28.16 2.84
N LEU A 268 -27.05 28.31 3.21
CA LEU A 268 -25.79 27.94 2.56
C LEU A 268 -25.73 26.53 1.92
N SER A 269 -25.37 26.49 0.65
CA SER A 269 -24.90 25.30 -0.07
C SER A 269 -23.37 25.25 -0.11
N TYR A 270 -22.77 24.20 0.46
CA TYR A 270 -21.38 23.81 0.19
C TYR A 270 -21.37 22.88 -1.03
N SER A 271 -20.81 23.37 -2.13
CA SER A 271 -20.64 22.65 -3.39
C SER A 271 -19.58 21.55 -3.28
N SER A 272 -19.93 20.31 -3.62
CA SER A 272 -18.96 19.31 -4.08
C SER A 272 -19.37 18.85 -5.48
N SER A 273 -18.48 19.12 -6.42
CA SER A 273 -18.57 18.89 -7.86
C SER A 273 -18.73 17.41 -8.19
N GLN A 274 -19.91 17.03 -8.69
CA GLN A 274 -20.08 15.81 -9.48
C GLN A 274 -19.95 16.18 -10.96
N ASP A 275 -18.80 15.84 -11.56
CA ASP A 275 -18.66 15.78 -13.01
C ASP A 275 -19.51 14.61 -13.53
N SER A 276 -20.74 14.91 -13.94
CA SER A 276 -21.60 13.99 -14.66
C SER A 276 -21.33 14.14 -16.16
N ILE A 277 -20.62 13.17 -16.73
CA ILE A 277 -20.44 13.09 -18.19
C ILE A 277 -21.70 12.44 -18.78
N VAL A 278 -22.39 13.23 -19.60
CA VAL A 278 -23.55 12.86 -20.41
C VAL A 278 -23.15 11.80 -21.45
N LEU A 279 -23.83 10.65 -21.45
CA LEU A 279 -23.70 9.65 -22.51
C LEU A 279 -24.49 10.10 -23.75
N ALA A 280 -23.79 10.38 -24.84
CA ALA A 280 -24.38 10.69 -26.13
C ALA A 280 -25.11 9.48 -26.73
N LYS A 281 -26.34 9.70 -27.22
CA LYS A 281 -27.09 8.74 -28.04
C LYS A 281 -26.33 8.45 -29.34
N SER A 282 -26.10 7.18 -29.64
CA SER A 282 -25.72 6.70 -30.97
C SER A 282 -26.81 5.74 -31.51
N PRO A 283 -26.96 5.61 -32.86
CA PRO A 283 -28.16 5.05 -33.48
C PRO A 283 -28.17 3.52 -33.49
N LEU A 284 -29.37 2.94 -33.52
CA LEU A 284 -29.63 1.52 -33.70
C LEU A 284 -28.97 0.97 -34.97
N THR A 285 -28.22 -0.13 -34.88
CA THR A 285 -28.18 -1.24 -35.86
C THR A 285 -27.36 -2.41 -35.28
N GLY A 286 -27.91 -3.63 -35.31
CA GLY A 286 -27.13 -4.88 -35.27
C GLY A 286 -27.40 -5.80 -34.07
N ASN A 287 -28.23 -6.82 -34.29
CA ASN A 287 -28.54 -7.89 -33.34
C ASN A 287 -27.30 -8.71 -32.96
N SER A 288 -26.95 -8.72 -31.67
CA SER A 288 -26.32 -9.87 -31.00
C SER A 288 -26.86 -9.96 -29.58
N LEU A 289 -27.73 -10.95 -29.35
CA LEU A 289 -28.41 -11.18 -28.09
C LEU A 289 -27.45 -11.82 -27.08
N THR A 290 -26.53 -11.06 -26.49
CA THR A 290 -25.91 -11.45 -25.22
C THR A 290 -26.93 -11.18 -24.13
N ARG A 291 -27.60 -12.24 -23.69
CA ARG A 291 -28.47 -12.28 -22.52
C ARG A 291 -27.69 -11.79 -21.30
N TYR A 292 -27.81 -10.51 -20.98
CA TYR A 292 -27.38 -9.95 -19.70
C TYR A 292 -28.36 -10.46 -18.64
N SER A 293 -28.01 -11.55 -17.94
CA SER A 293 -28.71 -11.89 -16.72
C SER A 293 -28.23 -10.97 -15.61
N SER A 294 -29.16 -10.22 -15.02
CA SER A 294 -29.04 -9.75 -13.65
C SER A 294 -28.65 -10.96 -12.78
N GLN A 295 -27.38 -11.06 -12.38
CA GLN A 295 -26.93 -12.15 -11.52
C GLN A 295 -27.63 -12.00 -10.17
N THR A 296 -28.35 -13.04 -9.77
CA THR A 296 -28.93 -13.13 -8.43
C THR A 296 -27.80 -13.23 -7.39
N PRO A 297 -27.98 -12.67 -6.18
CA PRO A 297 -27.05 -12.77 -5.05
C PRO A 297 -26.45 -14.16 -4.81
N GLY A 298 -27.26 -15.21 -4.99
CA GLY A 298 -26.84 -16.61 -4.81
C GLY A 298 -25.83 -17.09 -5.84
N ASP A 299 -25.92 -16.57 -7.08
CA ASP A 299 -25.13 -17.04 -8.21
C ASP A 299 -23.68 -16.58 -8.11
N GLU A 300 -23.43 -15.35 -7.63
CA GLU A 300 -22.06 -14.85 -7.45
C GLU A 300 -21.33 -15.60 -6.32
N LEU A 301 -22.05 -15.95 -5.25
CA LEU A 301 -21.47 -16.71 -4.14
C LEU A 301 -21.14 -18.15 -4.56
N GLU A 302 -22.02 -18.80 -5.33
CA GLU A 302 -21.78 -20.14 -5.88
C GLU A 302 -20.60 -20.12 -6.87
N PHE A 303 -20.52 -19.11 -7.73
CA PHE A 303 -19.41 -18.91 -8.65
C PHE A 303 -18.07 -18.74 -7.92
N LEU A 304 -18.06 -17.97 -6.83
CA LEU A 304 -16.87 -17.76 -6.01
C LEU A 304 -16.43 -19.05 -5.32
N ASN A 305 -17.38 -19.85 -4.84
CA ASN A 305 -17.08 -21.16 -4.24
C ASN A 305 -16.52 -22.15 -5.29
N ARG A 306 -17.11 -22.18 -6.49
CA ARG A 306 -16.57 -22.98 -7.61
C ARG A 306 -15.17 -22.54 -8.02
N SER A 307 -14.91 -21.23 -8.01
CA SER A 307 -13.58 -20.67 -8.30
C SER A 307 -12.57 -21.03 -7.20
N LYS A 308 -13.01 -21.10 -5.94
CA LYS A 308 -12.19 -21.61 -4.82
C LYS A 308 -11.84 -23.09 -5.01
N ASP A 309 -12.80 -23.91 -5.43
CA ASP A 309 -12.60 -25.35 -5.67
C ASP A 309 -11.67 -25.63 -6.86
N ALA A 310 -11.64 -24.73 -7.85
CA ALA A 310 -10.73 -24.80 -9.00
C ALA A 310 -9.26 -24.52 -8.63
N GLY A 311 -8.99 -23.93 -7.46
CA GLY A 311 -7.63 -23.69 -6.94
C GLY A 311 -7.28 -22.21 -6.77
N VAL A 312 -6.22 -21.98 -6.00
CA VAL A 312 -5.71 -20.66 -5.64
C VAL A 312 -4.29 -20.51 -6.16
N VAL A 313 -4.02 -19.40 -6.84
CA VAL A 313 -2.69 -19.04 -7.35
C VAL A 313 -2.26 -17.72 -6.73
N HIS A 314 -1.00 -17.68 -6.29
CA HIS A 314 -0.41 -16.54 -5.61
C HIS A 314 0.58 -15.83 -6.54
N PHE A 315 0.22 -14.65 -6.98
CA PHE A 315 1.04 -13.78 -7.81
C PHE A 315 1.89 -12.87 -6.92
N LEU A 316 3.21 -12.98 -7.06
CA LEU A 316 4.17 -12.12 -6.37
C LEU A 316 5.03 -11.36 -7.38
N GLY A 317 5.01 -10.03 -7.29
CA GLY A 317 5.89 -9.18 -8.10
C GLY A 317 7.31 -9.17 -7.54
N ASN A 318 8.29 -9.56 -8.36
CA ASN A 318 9.70 -9.41 -8.04
C ASN A 318 10.32 -8.25 -8.83
N THR A 319 10.35 -7.09 -8.21
CA THR A 319 10.87 -5.87 -8.83
C THR A 319 12.37 -5.73 -8.61
N VAL A 320 13.16 -5.87 -9.68
CA VAL A 320 14.62 -5.62 -9.65
C VAL A 320 14.88 -4.18 -10.04
N VAL A 321 15.62 -3.47 -9.19
CA VAL A 321 16.02 -2.08 -9.46
C VAL A 321 17.37 -2.05 -10.18
N GLN A 322 17.47 -1.30 -11.27
CA GLN A 322 18.71 -1.03 -12.00
C GLN A 322 18.89 0.46 -12.22
N ALA A 323 20.13 0.95 -12.21
CA ALA A 323 20.42 2.33 -12.57
C ALA A 323 20.26 2.57 -14.08
N ARG A 324 19.70 3.72 -14.46
CA ARG A 324 19.67 4.15 -15.88
C ARG A 324 21.09 4.23 -16.47
N ARG A 325 21.21 3.96 -17.78
CA ARG A 325 22.49 4.01 -18.51
C ARG A 325 23.16 5.38 -18.44
N ASP A 326 22.37 6.43 -18.28
CA ASP A 326 22.83 7.83 -18.22
C ASP A 326 23.19 8.28 -16.79
N SER A 327 23.02 7.41 -15.79
CA SER A 327 23.36 7.72 -14.40
C SER A 327 24.87 7.74 -14.18
N GLY A 328 25.32 8.63 -13.30
CA GLY A 328 26.71 8.70 -12.85
C GLY A 328 27.22 7.38 -12.26
N ILE A 329 28.54 7.17 -12.35
CA ILE A 329 29.22 5.92 -11.94
C ILE A 329 28.88 5.56 -10.49
N LEU A 330 28.87 6.54 -9.59
CA LEU A 330 28.60 6.33 -8.16
C LEU A 330 27.18 5.80 -7.92
N LYS A 331 26.18 6.34 -8.65
CA LYS A 331 24.80 5.84 -8.61
C LYS A 331 24.69 4.43 -9.19
N LYS A 332 25.40 4.13 -10.28
CA LYS A 332 25.45 2.77 -10.85
C LYS A 332 26.03 1.76 -9.87
N VAL A 333 27.12 2.09 -9.18
CA VAL A 333 27.73 1.21 -8.18
C VAL A 333 26.78 0.98 -7.00
N ALA A 334 26.20 2.06 -6.47
CA ALA A 334 25.27 1.98 -5.35
C ALA A 334 24.04 1.11 -5.66
N VAL A 335 23.43 1.30 -6.84
CA VAL A 335 22.19 0.60 -7.21
C VAL A 335 22.47 -0.82 -7.71
N ASN A 336 23.37 -0.99 -8.67
CA ASN A 336 23.53 -2.28 -9.35
C ASN A 336 24.34 -3.30 -8.53
N TYR A 337 25.22 -2.83 -7.63
CA TYR A 337 26.06 -3.72 -6.82
C TYR A 337 25.66 -3.71 -5.36
N VAL A 338 25.72 -2.55 -4.68
CA VAL A 338 25.49 -2.48 -3.23
C VAL A 338 24.04 -2.85 -2.89
N TYR A 339 23.06 -2.21 -3.52
CA TYR A 339 21.66 -2.53 -3.27
C TYR A 339 21.28 -3.94 -3.72
N ALA A 340 21.76 -4.39 -4.88
CA ALA A 340 21.51 -5.76 -5.35
C ALA A 340 22.09 -6.82 -4.40
N PHE A 341 23.30 -6.59 -3.88
CA PHE A 341 23.93 -7.47 -2.88
C PHE A 341 23.15 -7.47 -1.57
N LEU A 342 22.80 -6.30 -1.03
CA LEU A 342 22.00 -6.18 0.19
C LEU A 342 20.66 -6.88 0.03
N ARG A 343 20.00 -6.70 -1.12
CA ARG A 343 18.72 -7.34 -1.42
C ARG A 343 18.82 -8.86 -1.47
N LYS A 344 19.95 -9.40 -1.95
CA LYS A 344 20.22 -10.84 -1.96
C LYS A 344 20.48 -11.39 -0.55
N MET A 345 21.07 -10.59 0.33
CA MET A 345 21.38 -10.96 1.71
C MET A 345 20.17 -10.78 2.66
N CYS A 346 19.29 -9.83 2.37
CA CYS A 346 18.06 -9.61 3.13
C CYS A 346 16.94 -10.58 2.70
N ARG A 347 16.18 -11.08 3.67
CA ARG A 347 15.13 -12.09 3.45
C ARG A 347 14.06 -11.60 2.46
N GLU A 348 13.69 -12.45 1.51
CA GLU A 348 12.70 -12.15 0.47
C GLU A 348 11.27 -12.10 1.05
N ASN A 349 10.43 -11.22 0.50
CA ASN A 349 9.04 -11.02 0.96
C ASN A 349 8.15 -12.27 0.79
N SER A 350 8.48 -13.17 -0.13
CA SER A 350 7.78 -14.46 -0.33
C SER A 350 7.76 -15.32 0.94
N VAL A 351 8.84 -15.26 1.74
CA VAL A 351 8.96 -15.97 3.02
C VAL A 351 8.07 -15.37 4.10
N ILE A 352 7.62 -14.11 3.94
CA ILE A 352 6.79 -13.41 4.94
C ILE A 352 5.34 -13.90 4.89
N PHE A 353 4.85 -14.32 3.71
CA PHE A 353 3.46 -14.75 3.52
C PHE A 353 3.26 -16.27 3.52
N ASN A 354 4.35 -17.05 3.69
CA ASN A 354 4.35 -18.51 3.75
C ASN A 354 3.51 -19.15 2.63
N VAL A 355 3.63 -18.59 1.42
CA VAL A 355 2.86 -19.02 0.26
C VAL A 355 3.40 -20.36 -0.22
N PRO A 356 2.54 -21.36 -0.47
CA PRO A 356 2.98 -22.66 -0.99
C PRO A 356 3.70 -22.48 -2.34
N HIS A 357 4.89 -23.06 -2.46
CA HIS A 357 5.73 -22.90 -3.66
C HIS A 357 5.10 -23.45 -4.94
N GLU A 358 4.17 -24.41 -4.83
CA GLU A 358 3.52 -25.08 -5.96
C GLU A 358 2.52 -24.18 -6.69
N SER A 359 1.93 -23.18 -6.01
CA SER A 359 0.96 -22.25 -6.59
C SER A 359 1.47 -20.81 -6.66
N LEU A 360 2.78 -20.61 -6.49
CA LEU A 360 3.41 -19.30 -6.54
C LEU A 360 3.87 -18.95 -7.96
N LEU A 361 3.33 -17.86 -8.49
CA LEU A 361 3.73 -17.26 -9.76
C LEU A 361 4.54 -15.97 -9.50
N ASN A 362 5.86 -16.06 -9.71
CA ASN A 362 6.76 -14.91 -9.60
C ASN A 362 6.85 -14.18 -10.93
N VAL A 363 6.49 -12.90 -10.97
CA VAL A 363 6.66 -12.06 -12.15
C VAL A 363 7.76 -11.04 -11.90
N GLY A 364 8.84 -11.16 -12.68
CA GLY A 364 9.95 -10.23 -12.64
C GLY A 364 9.67 -8.98 -13.48
N GLN A 365 9.99 -7.81 -12.94
CA GLN A 365 10.10 -6.58 -13.72
C GLN A 365 11.33 -5.78 -13.29
N ILE A 366 11.97 -5.13 -14.26
CA ILE A 366 13.13 -4.27 -14.03
C ILE A 366 12.67 -2.82 -13.98
N TYR A 367 12.98 -2.12 -12.89
CA TYR A 367 12.77 -0.68 -12.76
C TYR A 367 14.09 0.06 -12.96
N TYR A 368 14.09 0.99 -13.91
CA TYR A 368 15.25 1.82 -14.21
C TYR A 368 15.18 3.16 -13.47
N ILE A 369 15.97 3.29 -12.40
CA ILE A 369 16.01 4.45 -11.50
C ILE A 369 17.17 5.38 -11.82
#